data_AF-A0AAE3TML5-F1
#
_entry.id   AF-A0AAE3TML5-F1
#
_cell.length_a   1.000
_cell.length_b   1.000
_cell.length_c   1.000
_cell.angle_alpha   90.00
_cell.angle_beta   90.00
_cell.angle_gamma   90.00
#
_symmetry.space_group_name_H-M   'P 1'
#
loop_
_entity.id
_entity.type
_entity.pdbx_description
1 polymer ?
#
loop_
_entity_poly.entity_id
_entity_poly.type
_entity_poly.pdbx_seq_one_letter_code
_entity_poly.pdbx_strand_id
1 'polypeptide(L)' 'MLHCEVCDRNVARDEATRTETFGDLDPTKWQALCCPDCGRKLKTVFVGGE' A
#
# COMPACT_ATOMS: atom_id res chain seq x y z
N MET A 1 8.74 5.12 6.08
CA MET A 1 7.58 6.01 5.84
C MET A 1 7.31 6.08 4.35
N LEU A 2 6.03 6.12 3.97
CA LEU A 2 5.58 6.33 2.60
C LEU A 2 5.10 7.77 2.47
N HIS A 3 5.36 8.44 1.35
CA HIS A 3 4.87 9.79 1.12
C HIS A 3 3.74 9.77 0.10
N CYS A 4 2.62 10.39 0.44
CA CYS A 4 1.51 10.58 -0.47
C CYS A 4 1.65 11.95 -1.13
N GLU A 5 1.97 11.96 -2.42
CA GLU A 5 2.06 13.17 -3.27
C GLU A 5 0.73 13.93 -3.41
N VAL A 6 -0.42 13.26 -3.19
CA VAL A 6 -1.75 13.90 -3.30
C VAL A 6 -2.13 14.63 -2.01
N CYS A 7 -1.88 14.00 -0.86
CA CYS A 7 -2.18 14.58 0.45
C CYS A 7 -0.99 15.37 1.03
N ASP A 8 0.13 15.40 0.32
CA ASP A 8 1.43 15.91 0.77
C ASP A 8 1.80 15.48 2.20
N ARG A 9 1.57 14.19 2.52
CA ARG A 9 1.75 13.66 3.89
C ARG A 9 2.60 12.41 3.93
N ASN A 10 3.27 12.21 5.06
CA ASN A 10 3.93 10.96 5.37
C ASN A 10 2.94 9.99 6.02
N VAL A 11 2.78 8.81 5.42
CA VAL A 11 1.94 7.70 5.89
C VAL A 11 2.87 6.59 6.40
N ALA A 12 2.60 6.09 7.61
CA ALA A 12 3.32 4.94 8.14
C ALA A 12 2.95 3.66 7.36
N ARG A 13 3.84 2.68 7.32
CA ARG A 13 3.54 1.39 6.66
C ARG A 13 2.37 0.66 7.34
N ASP A 14 2.27 0.81 8.66
CA ASP A 14 1.22 0.23 9.50
C ASP A 14 -0.14 0.93 9.32
N GLU A 15 -0.10 2.25 9.08
CA GLU A 15 -1.30 3.09 8.86
C GLU A 15 -1.79 3.05 7.40
N ALA A 16 -0.93 2.66 6.47
CA ALA A 16 -1.30 2.53 5.08
C ALA A 16 -2.26 1.36 4.89
N THR A 17 -3.47 1.64 4.42
CA THR A 17 -4.50 0.63 4.18
C THR A 17 -3.99 -0.38 3.17
N ARG A 18 -3.94 -1.65 3.60
CA ARG A 18 -3.64 -2.79 2.73
C ARG A 18 -4.87 -3.07 1.87
N THR A 19 -4.76 -2.79 0.58
CA THR A 19 -5.77 -3.19 -0.39
C THR A 19 -5.27 -4.38 -1.20
N GLU A 20 -6.19 -5.25 -1.63
CA GLU A 20 -5.90 -6.33 -2.57
C GLU A 20 -5.07 -5.81 -3.74
N THR A 21 -4.15 -6.64 -4.24
CA THR A 21 -3.28 -6.22 -5.35
C THR A 21 -4.11 -5.86 -6.57
N PHE A 22 -3.75 -4.74 -7.17
CA PHE A 22 -4.22 -4.37 -8.50
C PHE A 22 -3.34 -5.10 -9.53
N GLY A 23 -3.92 -6.01 -10.32
CA GLY A 23 -3.29 -6.70 -11.46
C GLY A 23 -2.93 -8.17 -11.23
N ASP A 24 -2.05 -8.73 -12.06
CA ASP A 24 -1.59 -10.14 -12.07
C ASP A 24 -0.67 -10.57 -10.91
N LEU A 25 -0.59 -9.79 -9.82
CA LEU A 25 0.23 -10.13 -8.67
C LEU A 25 -0.58 -10.93 -7.65
N ASP A 26 -0.05 -12.07 -7.20
CA ASP A 26 -0.67 -12.92 -6.18
C ASP A 26 -1.12 -12.09 -4.96
N PRO A 27 -2.44 -11.94 -4.72
CA PRO A 27 -2.98 -11.12 -3.64
C PRO A 27 -2.68 -11.66 -2.24
N THR A 28 -2.23 -12.91 -2.18
CA THR A 28 -1.78 -13.59 -0.97
C THR A 28 -0.33 -13.26 -0.63
N LYS A 29 0.51 -12.93 -1.63
CA LYS A 29 1.94 -12.67 -1.45
C LYS A 29 2.31 -11.20 -1.61
N TRP A 30 1.50 -10.43 -2.33
CA TRP A 30 1.74 -9.04 -2.62
C TRP A 30 0.55 -8.24 -2.14
N GLN A 31 0.80 -7.10 -1.50
CA GLN A 31 -0.26 -6.15 -1.15
C GLN A 31 0.13 -4.73 -1.45
N ALA A 32 -0.85 -3.95 -1.88
CA ALA A 32 -0.70 -2.54 -2.15
C ALA A 32 -0.98 -1.77 -0.85
N LEU A 33 -0.02 -0.92 -0.47
CA LEU A 33 -0.18 0.07 0.57
C LEU A 33 -0.76 1.32 -0.08
N CYS A 34 -1.97 1.67 0.34
CA CYS A 34 -2.68 2.85 -0.12
C CYS A 34 -2.73 3.90 0.98
N CYS A 35 -2.82 5.17 0.58
CA CYS A 35 -3.04 6.25 1.51
C CYS A 35 -4.43 6.07 2.17
N PRO A 36 -4.54 6.09 3.52
CA PRO A 36 -5.83 5.92 4.19
C PRO A 36 -6.79 7.09 3.94
N ASP A 37 -6.27 8.24 3.50
CA ASP A 37 -7.02 9.49 3.32
C ASP A 37 -7.62 9.59 1.91
N CYS A 38 -6.82 9.34 0.88
CA CYS A 38 -7.22 9.50 -0.52
C CYS A 38 -7.29 8.18 -1.31
N GLY A 39 -6.91 7.05 -0.72
CA GLY A 39 -6.91 5.74 -1.38
C GLY A 39 -5.85 5.55 -2.47
N ARG A 40 -4.98 6.55 -2.72
CA ARG A 40 -3.91 6.48 -3.72
C ARG A 40 -2.90 5.38 -3.35
N LYS A 41 -2.54 4.53 -4.31
CA LYS A 41 -1.47 3.54 -4.14
C LYS A 41 -0.14 4.25 -3.87
N LEU A 42 0.47 3.95 -2.73
CA LEU A 42 1.77 4.49 -2.32
C LEU A 42 2.90 3.52 -2.70
N LYS A 43 2.75 2.23 -2.37
CA LYS A 43 3.78 1.23 -2.61
C LYS A 43 3.21 -0.18 -2.62
N THR A 44 3.73 -1.06 -3.46
CA THR A 44 3.47 -2.49 -3.36
C THR A 44 4.53 -3.13 -2.47
N VAL A 45 4.10 -3.91 -1.49
CA VAL A 45 5.00 -4.66 -0.61
C VAL A 45 4.72 -6.15 -0.72
N PHE A 46 5.78 -6.94 -0.70
CA PHE A 46 5.69 -8.38 -0.56
C PHE A 46 5.38 -8.71 0.91
N VAL A 47 4.34 -9.49 1.12
CA VAL A 47 3.83 -9.96 2.43
C VAL A 47 3.82 -11.48 2.52
N GLY A 48 4.19 -12.19 1.44
CA GLY A 48 4.34 -13.63 1.43
C GLY A 48 5.51 -14.06 2.31
N GLY A 49 5.23 -14.36 3.57
CA GLY A 49 6.14 -15.06 4.46
C GLY A 49 5.70 -16.51 4.58
N GLU A 50 6.70 -17.39 4.47
CA GLU A 50 6.69 -18.87 4.58
C GLU A 50 6.49 -19.63 3.25
#